data_AF-A0A699ZB37-F1
#
_entry.id   AF-A0A699ZB37-F1
#
_cell.length_a   1.000
_cell.length_b   1.000
_cell.length_c   1.000
_cell.angle_alpha   90.00
_cell.angle_beta   90.00
_cell.angle_gamma   90.00
#
_symmetry.space_group_name_H-M   'P 1'
#
loop_
_entity.id
_entity.type
_entity.pdbx_description
1 polymer ?
#
loop_
_entity_poly.entity_id
_entity_poly.type
_entity_poly.pdbx_seq_one_letter_code
_entity_poly.pdbx_strand_id
1 'polypeptide(L)'
;PHNILLSEDKDGPVGMLGDVGLAKLVQDRMYGSDPSRLAGTFGYVPPESLFGKVTEKWDIYALGIVLLQLVSKARLKGSQLRKAM
;
A
#
# COMPACT_ATOMS: atom_id res chain seq x y z
N PRO A 1 -2.82 -3.00 9.85
CA PRO A 1 -2.03 -1.96 9.13
C PRO A 1 -0.76 -1.59 9.93
N HIS A 2 0.42 -1.56 9.31
CA HIS A 2 1.71 -1.32 10.00
C HIS A 2 2.34 0.04 9.69
N ASN A 3 1.98 0.66 8.56
CA ASN A 3 2.49 1.97 8.12
C ASN A 3 1.51 3.13 8.41
N ILE A 4 0.55 2.91 9.30
CA ILE A 4 -0.36 3.94 9.80
C ILE A 4 -0.07 4.12 11.29
N LEU A 5 0.52 5.25 11.63
CA LEU A 5 0.92 5.62 12.99
C LEU A 5 -0.18 6.46 13.63
N LEU A 6 -0.27 6.40 14.95
CA LEU A 6 -1.15 7.26 15.74
C LEU A 6 -0.27 8.17 16.59
N SER A 7 -0.50 9.47 16.46
CA SER A 7 0.08 10.51 17.32
C SER A 7 -1.03 11.16 18.14
N GLU A 8 -0.66 11.83 19.21
CA GLU A 8 -1.54 12.76 19.92
C GLU A 8 -1.26 14.19 19.46
N ASP A 9 -2.33 14.96 19.26
CA ASP A 9 -2.29 16.41 19.11
C ASP A 9 -3.31 17.04 20.08
N LYS A 10 -3.25 18.37 20.22
CA LYS A 10 -4.15 19.16 21.09
C LYS A 10 -5.65 18.94 20.82
N ASP A 11 -6.01 18.56 19.59
CA ASP A 11 -7.39 18.33 19.14
C ASP A 11 -7.79 16.84 19.18
N GLY A 12 -6.92 15.96 19.66
CA GLY A 12 -7.15 14.51 19.78
C GLY A 12 -6.15 13.66 18.99
N PRO A 13 -6.44 12.35 18.81
CA PRO A 13 -5.55 11.45 18.09
C PRO A 13 -5.51 11.76 16.59
N VAL A 14 -4.31 11.79 16.03
CA VAL A 14 -4.05 12.07 14.60
C VAL A 14 -3.39 10.86 13.95
N GLY A 15 -3.93 10.44 12.80
CA GLY A 15 -3.33 9.39 11.98
C GLY A 15 -2.23 9.96 11.07
N MET A 16 -1.07 9.30 11.04
CA MET A 16 0.06 9.66 10.18
C MET A 16 0.45 8.48 9.29
N LEU A 17 0.80 8.75 8.04
CA LEU A 17 1.36 7.75 7.14
C LEU A 17 2.88 7.67 7.34
N GLY A 18 3.39 6.46 7.53
CA GLY A 18 4.82 6.16 7.63
C GLY A 18 5.32 5.34 6.44
N ASP A 19 6.64 5.14 6.38
CA ASP A 19 7.31 4.24 5.43
C ASP A 19 6.94 4.46 3.95
N VAL A 20 7.49 5.55 3.39
CA VAL A 20 7.36 5.92 1.97
C VAL A 20 8.48 5.36 1.10
N GLY A 21 9.23 4.36 1.57
CA GLY A 21 10.40 3.82 0.85
C GLY A 21 10.08 3.19 -0.50
N LEU A 22 8.81 2.82 -0.74
CA LEU A 22 8.31 2.29 -2.01
C LEU A 22 7.47 3.30 -2.81
N ALA A 23 7.25 4.52 -2.29
CA ALA A 23 6.47 5.54 -2.97
C ALA A 23 7.15 5.96 -4.29
N LYS A 24 6.36 6.15 -5.34
CA LYS A 24 6.85 6.54 -6.67
C LYS A 24 6.07 7.72 -7.22
N LEU A 25 6.77 8.69 -7.82
CA LEU A 25 6.15 9.76 -8.59
C LEU A 25 5.73 9.21 -9.95
N VAL A 26 4.43 9.02 -10.14
CA VAL A 26 3.85 8.58 -11.41
C VAL A 26 3.68 9.81 -12.31
N GLN A 27 4.75 10.21 -13.00
CA GLN A 27 4.73 11.36 -13.90
C GLN A 27 4.18 11.05 -15.30
N ASP A 28 4.05 9.77 -15.66
CA ASP A 28 3.58 9.39 -16.98
C ASP A 28 2.68 8.16 -16.95
N ARG A 29 1.59 8.20 -17.72
CA ARG A 29 0.59 7.11 -17.82
C ARG A 29 1.14 5.82 -18.45
N MET A 30 2.43 5.80 -18.80
CA MET A 30 3.15 4.69 -19.43
C MET A 30 4.28 4.10 -18.57
N TYR A 31 4.16 4.12 -17.23
CA TYR A 31 4.99 3.20 -16.44
C TYR A 31 4.50 1.75 -16.62
N GLY A 32 4.92 1.15 -17.74
CA GLY A 32 5.02 -0.30 -17.88
C GLY A 32 5.98 -0.78 -16.81
N SER A 33 5.43 -1.09 -15.64
CA SER A 33 6.20 -1.61 -14.53
C SER A 33 6.38 -3.07 -14.86
N ASP A 34 7.57 -3.45 -15.32
CA ASP A 34 7.93 -4.85 -15.44
C ASP A 34 7.46 -5.58 -14.14
N PRO A 35 6.57 -6.59 -14.23
CA PRO A 35 6.06 -7.29 -13.06
C PRO A 35 7.17 -7.90 -12.21
N SER A 36 8.38 -8.09 -12.76
CA SER A 36 9.59 -8.46 -12.01
C SER A 36 10.01 -7.45 -10.94
N ARG A 37 9.65 -6.17 -11.12
CA ARG A 37 9.99 -5.05 -10.22
C ARG A 37 8.87 -4.71 -9.22
N LEU A 38 7.91 -5.60 -9.05
CA LEU A 38 6.83 -5.46 -8.07
C LEU A 38 7.39 -5.49 -6.65
N ALA A 39 7.09 -4.46 -5.86
CA ALA A 39 7.40 -4.38 -4.44
C ALA A 39 6.15 -3.90 -3.69
N GLY A 40 5.88 -4.48 -2.53
CA GLY A 40 4.70 -4.17 -1.72
C GLY A 40 4.46 -5.20 -0.63
N THR A 41 3.38 -5.11 0.12
CA THR A 41 3.00 -6.13 1.11
C THR A 41 1.88 -7.01 0.55
N PHE A 42 2.07 -8.33 0.56
CA PHE A 42 1.06 -9.28 0.14
C PHE A 42 -0.24 -9.06 0.92
N GLY A 43 -1.37 -9.04 0.21
CA GLY A 43 -2.68 -8.68 0.76
C GLY A 43 -3.03 -7.19 0.71
N TYR A 44 -2.08 -6.30 0.40
CA TYR A 44 -2.32 -4.88 0.12
C TYR A 44 -2.01 -4.48 -1.33
N VAL A 45 -1.36 -5.38 -2.09
CA VAL A 45 -1.09 -5.20 -3.51
C VAL A 45 -2.32 -5.66 -4.31
N PRO A 46 -2.82 -4.85 -5.25
CA PRO A 46 -4.02 -5.20 -5.99
C PRO A 46 -3.74 -6.30 -7.04
N PRO A 47 -4.74 -7.10 -7.43
CA PRO A 47 -4.55 -8.25 -8.32
C PRO A 47 -4.07 -7.84 -9.72
N GLU A 48 -4.41 -6.64 -10.18
CA GLU A 48 -3.96 -6.11 -11.48
C GLU A 48 -2.46 -5.84 -11.55
N SER A 49 -1.75 -5.92 -10.42
CA SER A 49 -0.28 -5.85 -10.36
C SER A 49 0.41 -6.89 -11.23
N LEU A 50 -0.23 -8.03 -11.46
CA LEU A 50 0.26 -9.08 -12.35
C LEU A 50 0.37 -8.61 -13.82
N PHE A 51 -0.39 -7.59 -14.21
CA PHE A 51 -0.36 -7.01 -15.54
C PHE A 51 0.63 -5.85 -15.67
N GLY A 52 1.43 -5.56 -14.63
CA GLY A 52 2.50 -4.56 -14.68
C GLY A 52 2.03 -3.09 -14.74
N LYS A 53 0.73 -2.84 -14.55
CA LYS A 53 0.16 -1.49 -14.58
C LYS A 53 0.12 -0.90 -13.17
N VAL A 54 1.07 -0.04 -12.84
CA VAL A 54 1.04 0.75 -11.60
C VAL A 54 0.28 2.04 -11.87
N THR A 55 -0.76 2.29 -11.09
CA THR A 55 -1.58 3.50 -11.15
C THR A 55 -1.92 3.97 -9.75
N GLU A 56 -2.47 5.17 -9.61
CA GLU A 56 -2.99 5.69 -8.33
C GLU A 56 -4.11 4.83 -7.72
N LYS A 57 -4.70 3.90 -8.50
CA LYS A 57 -5.75 2.98 -8.02
C LYS A 57 -5.21 1.94 -7.04
N TRP A 58 -3.91 1.69 -7.03
CA TRP A 58 -3.28 0.75 -6.10
C TRP A 58 -3.41 1.22 -4.65
N ASP A 59 -3.24 2.53 -4.42
CA ASP A 59 -3.38 3.12 -3.09
C ASP A 59 -4.84 3.03 -2.60
N ILE A 60 -5.80 3.16 -3.53
CA ILE A 60 -7.24 3.02 -3.23
C ILE A 60 -7.58 1.58 -2.80
N TYR A 61 -7.03 0.58 -3.50
CA TYR A 61 -7.21 -0.82 -3.11
C TYR A 61 -6.64 -1.09 -1.71
N ALA A 62 -5.41 -0.66 -1.46
CA ALA A 62 -4.76 -0.82 -0.17
C ALA A 62 -5.54 -0.13 0.96
N LEU A 63 -6.06 1.07 0.71
CA LEU A 63 -6.95 1.78 1.64
C LEU A 63 -8.22 0.98 1.95
N GLY A 64 -8.87 0.40 0.94
CA GLY A 64 -10.04 -0.47 1.13
C GLY A 64 -9.75 -1.65 2.05
N ILE A 65 -8.59 -2.30 1.87
CA ILE A 65 -8.13 -3.39 2.74
C ILE A 65 -7.89 -2.91 4.18
N VAL A 66 -7.29 -1.72 4.37
CA VAL A 66 -7.11 -1.12 5.70
C VAL A 66 -8.47 -0.88 6.38
N LEU A 67 -9.43 -0.29 5.67
CA LEU A 67 -10.77 -0.04 6.19
C LEU A 67 -11.47 -1.35 6.60
N LEU A 68 -11.37 -2.39 5.77
CA LEU A 68 -11.91 -3.71 6.10
C LEU A 68 -11.28 -4.30 7.36
N GLN A 69 -9.96 -4.17 7.56
CA GLN A 69 -9.30 -4.62 8.78
C GLN A 69 -9.79 -3.86 10.02
N LEU A 70 -10.04 -2.55 9.91
CA LEU A 70 -10.53 -1.73 11.00
C LEU A 70 -11.96 -2.13 11.40
N VAL A 71 -12.85 -2.28 10.43
CA VAL A 71 -14.26 -2.62 10.68
C VAL A 71 -14.41 -4.05 11.18
N SER A 72 -13.68 -5.01 10.59
CA SER A 72 -13.76 -6.42 10.98
C SER A 72 -12.96 -6.78 12.23
N LYS A 73 -12.06 -5.89 12.68
CA LYS A 73 -11.02 -6.17 13.69
C LYS A 73 -10.13 -7.36 13.33
N ALA A 74 -10.10 -7.76 12.05
CA ALA A 74 -9.30 -8.87 11.57
C ALA A 74 -7.90 -8.41 11.14
N ARG A 75 -6.89 -9.23 11.41
CA ARG A 75 -5.50 -8.96 10.99
C ARG A 75 -5.16 -9.79 9.75
N LEU A 76 -4.78 -9.12 8.67
CA LEU A 76 -4.16 -9.79 7.53
C LEU A 76 -2.74 -10.22 7.90
N LYS A 77 -2.40 -11.48 7.63
CA LYS A 77 -1.02 -11.96 7.64
C LYS A 77 -0.37 -11.57 6.31
N GLY A 78 0.14 -10.34 6.22
CA GLY A 78 0.88 -9.88 5.05
C GLY A 78 2.35 -10.28 5.14
N SER A 79 2.90 -10.87 4.08
CA SER A 79 4.33 -11.04 3.88
C SER A 79 4.86 -9.95 2.94
N GLN A 80 6.04 -9.41 3.22
CA GLN A 80 6.72 -8.46 2.33
C GLN A 80 7.01 -9.13 0.99
N LEU A 81 6.48 -8.58 -0.12
CA LEU A 81 6.90 -8.94 -1.47
C LEU A 81 8.20 -8.18 -1.74
N ARG A 82 9.32 -8.90 -1.69
CA ARG A 82 10.63 -8.35 -2.01
C ARG A 82 10.78 -8.28 -3.53
N LYS A 83 11.39 -7.20 -4.00
CA LYS A 83 11.81 -7.03 -5.39
C LYS A 83 12.65 -8.26 -5.79
N ALA A 84 12.27 -8.94 -6.88
CA ALA A 84 13.15 -9.94 -7.47
C ALA A 84 14.38 -9.22 -8.05
N MET A 85 15.56 -9.81 -7.82
CA MET A 85 16.86 -9.29 -8.24
C MET A 85 16.99 -9.26 -9.76
#